data_AF-A0A1Y4T361-F1
#
_entry.id   AF-A0A1Y4T361-F1
#
_cell.length_a   1.000
_cell.length_b   1.000
_cell.length_c   1.000
_cell.angle_alpha   90.00
_cell.angle_beta   90.00
_cell.angle_gamma   90.00
#
_symmetry.space_group_name_H-M   'P 1'
#
loop_
_entity.id
_entity.type
_entity.pdbx_description
1 polymer ?
#
loop_
_entity_poly.entity_id
_entity_poly.type
_entity_poly.pdbx_seq_one_letter_code
_entity_poly.pdbx_strand_id
1 'polypeptide(L)'
;MFLSFLILAVAVVLPLILLVLCIRALWIYIKTHTKAQEVKKETAAVRKTLAETLKDHRTRCRMTQEFVAESLGVSRQAVSKWETGDSDPSMSNLVLLAKLYGVPLEELLQNVI
;
A
#
# COMPACT_ATOMS: atom_id res chain seq x y z
N MET A 1 -38.02 -50.50 -7.98
CA MET A 1 -36.76 -50.84 -7.28
C MET A 1 -35.56 -50.10 -7.88
N PHE A 2 -35.15 -50.37 -9.13
CA PHE A 2 -34.01 -49.67 -9.76
C PHE A 2 -34.19 -48.14 -9.93
N LEU A 3 -35.38 -47.69 -10.32
CA LEU A 3 -35.70 -46.26 -10.45
C LEU A 3 -35.58 -45.52 -9.11
N SER A 4 -35.98 -46.18 -8.01
CA SER A 4 -35.88 -45.63 -6.65
C SER A 4 -34.42 -45.49 -6.20
N PHE A 5 -33.57 -46.47 -6.54
CA PHE A 5 -32.13 -46.38 -6.30
C PHE A 5 -31.45 -45.29 -7.15
N LEU A 6 -31.88 -45.11 -8.40
CA LEU A 6 -31.39 -44.03 -9.27
C LEU A 6 -31.75 -42.65 -8.72
N ILE A 7 -33.00 -42.46 -8.28
CA ILE A 7 -33.45 -41.20 -7.69
C ILE A 7 -32.70 -40.90 -6.39
N LEU A 8 -32.50 -41.90 -5.53
CA LEU A 8 -31.73 -41.75 -4.29
C LEU A 8 -30.26 -41.40 -4.58
N ALA A 9 -29.65 -42.05 -5.57
CA ALA A 9 -28.29 -41.74 -6.00
C ALA A 9 -28.17 -40.30 -6.50
N VAL A 10 -29.09 -39.83 -7.36
CA VAL A 10 -29.10 -38.44 -7.83
C VAL A 10 -29.35 -37.46 -6.67
N ALA A 11 -30.26 -37.79 -5.76
CA ALA A 11 -30.59 -36.96 -4.60
C ALA A 11 -29.42 -36.79 -3.62
N VAL A 12 -28.45 -37.70 -3.62
CA VAL A 12 -27.24 -37.62 -2.77
C VAL A 12 -26.05 -37.05 -3.55
N VAL A 13 -25.85 -37.46 -4.79
CA VAL A 13 -24.69 -37.04 -5.60
C VAL A 13 -24.79 -35.56 -6.00
N LEU A 14 -26.00 -35.09 -6.38
CA LEU A 14 -26.21 -33.71 -6.79
C LEU A 14 -25.89 -32.68 -5.69
N PRO A 15 -26.39 -32.79 -4.44
CA PRO A 15 -26.03 -31.83 -3.39
C PRO A 15 -24.55 -31.90 -2.99
N LEU A 16 -23.91 -33.07 -3.08
CA LEU A 16 -22.47 -33.19 -2.85
C LEU A 16 -21.66 -32.43 -3.91
N ILE A 17 -22.06 -32.52 -5.19
CA ILE A 17 -21.44 -31.75 -6.28
C ILE A 17 -21.64 -30.25 -6.04
N LEU A 18 -22.86 -29.81 -5.73
CA LEU A 18 -23.14 -28.40 -5.45
C LEU A 18 -22.34 -27.89 -4.24
N LEU A 19 -22.23 -28.69 -3.18
CA LEU A 19 -21.43 -28.35 -2.00
C LEU A 19 -19.95 -28.16 -2.35
N VAL A 20 -19.37 -29.08 -3.14
CA VAL A 20 -17.98 -28.98 -3.59
C VAL A 20 -17.77 -27.75 -4.47
N LEU A 21 -18.71 -27.43 -5.36
CA LEU A 21 -18.66 -26.22 -6.19
C LEU A 21 -18.73 -24.94 -5.35
N CYS A 22 -19.59 -24.90 -4.33
CA CYS A 22 -19.68 -23.77 -3.40
C CYS A 22 -18.38 -23.56 -2.61
N ILE A 23 -17.78 -24.64 -2.08
CA ILE A 23 -16.50 -24.56 -1.36
C ILE A 23 -15.38 -24.07 -2.29
N ARG A 24 -15.33 -24.59 -3.53
CA ARG A 24 -14.34 -24.17 -4.52
C ARG A 24 -14.50 -22.69 -4.90
N ALA A 25 -15.74 -22.23 -5.11
CA ALA A 25 -16.04 -20.84 -5.42
C ALA A 25 -15.66 -19.91 -4.26
N LEU A 26 -15.97 -20.31 -3.02
CA LEU A 26 -15.58 -19.58 -1.83
C LEU A 26 -14.06 -19.50 -1.66
N TRP A 27 -13.35 -20.60 -1.91
CA TRP A 27 -11.89 -20.62 -1.87
C TRP A 27 -11.26 -19.70 -2.92
N ILE A 28 -11.81 -19.69 -4.14
CA ILE A 28 -11.38 -18.78 -5.22
C ILE A 28 -11.64 -17.33 -4.81
N TYR A 29 -12.82 -17.03 -4.27
CA TYR A 29 -13.18 -15.70 -3.79
C TYR A 29 -12.21 -15.21 -2.71
N ILE A 30 -11.98 -16.02 -1.68
CA ILE A 30 -11.05 -15.69 -0.56
C ILE A 30 -9.63 -15.49 -1.08
N LYS A 31 -9.10 -16.44 -1.88
CA LYS A 31 -7.73 -16.36 -2.44
C LYS A 31 -7.53 -15.13 -3.34
N THR A 32 -8.56 -14.74 -4.09
CA THR A 32 -8.48 -13.59 -5.00
C THR A 32 -8.42 -12.28 -4.22
N HIS A 33 -9.12 -12.18 -3.09
CA HIS A 33 -9.11 -10.99 -2.25
C HIS A 33 -7.89 -10.89 -1.31
N THR A 34 -7.27 -12.00 -0.88
CA THR A 34 -6.01 -11.96 -0.12
C THR A 34 -4.84 -11.51 -0.99
N LYS A 35 -4.72 -12.04 -2.21
CA LYS A 35 -3.64 -11.68 -3.13
C LYS A 35 -3.68 -10.20 -3.56
N ALA A 36 -4.87 -9.62 -3.66
CA ALA A 36 -5.04 -8.19 -3.97
C ALA A 36 -4.63 -7.25 -2.82
N GLN A 37 -4.68 -7.71 -1.56
CA GLN A 37 -4.21 -6.96 -0.39
C GLN A 37 -2.69 -7.00 -0.25
N GLU A 38 -2.07 -8.14 -0.61
CA GLU A 38 -0.62 -8.34 -0.57
C GLU A 38 0.08 -7.44 -1.60
N VAL A 39 -0.44 -7.32 -2.82
CA VAL A 39 0.14 -6.44 -3.84
C VAL A 39 0.23 -4.98 -3.36
N LYS A 40 -0.75 -4.46 -2.61
CA LYS A 40 -0.68 -3.08 -2.08
C LYS A 40 0.35 -2.90 -0.97
N LYS A 41 0.57 -3.93 -0.14
CA LYS A 41 1.60 -3.91 0.91
C LYS A 41 3.00 -4.16 0.34
N GLU A 42 3.10 -5.01 -0.68
CA GLU A 42 4.35 -5.26 -1.40
C GLU A 42 4.77 -4.06 -2.23
N THR A 43 3.86 -3.37 -2.95
CA THR A 43 4.19 -2.11 -3.65
C THR A 43 4.56 -0.97 -2.71
N ALA A 44 4.15 -1.02 -1.43
CA ALA A 44 4.63 -0.10 -0.40
C ALA A 44 6.03 -0.49 0.15
N ALA A 45 6.43 -1.75 -0.02
CA ALA A 45 7.77 -2.26 0.29
C ALA A 45 8.72 -2.22 -0.92
N VAL A 46 8.21 -2.04 -2.14
CA VAL A 46 8.99 -1.80 -3.37
C VAL A 46 9.62 -0.41 -3.27
N ARG A 47 10.94 -0.37 -3.06
CA ARG A 47 11.86 0.78 -3.09
C ARG A 47 11.15 2.15 -2.95
N LYS A 48 10.82 2.49 -1.71
CA LYS A 48 10.24 3.79 -1.38
C LYS A 48 11.18 4.89 -1.82
N THR A 49 10.79 5.79 -2.70
CA THR A 49 11.67 6.87 -3.17
C THR A 49 11.90 7.93 -2.09
N LEU A 50 12.88 8.83 -2.29
CA LEU A 50 13.05 10.01 -1.41
C LEU A 50 11.76 10.82 -1.32
N ALA A 51 11.13 11.06 -2.48
CA ALA A 51 9.91 11.83 -2.60
C ALA A 51 8.76 11.25 -1.75
N GLU A 52 8.56 9.93 -1.83
CA GLU A 52 7.58 9.22 -1.02
C GLU A 52 7.95 9.25 0.47
N THR A 53 9.24 9.15 0.80
CA THR A 53 9.73 9.23 2.18
C THR A 53 9.40 10.59 2.79
N LEU A 54 9.70 11.69 2.09
CA LEU A 54 9.39 13.05 2.54
C LEU A 54 7.88 13.25 2.74
N LYS A 55 7.06 12.82 1.78
CA LYS A 55 5.60 12.91 1.86
C LYS A 55 5.04 12.12 3.04
N ASP A 56 5.59 10.94 3.30
CA ASP A 56 5.17 10.09 4.41
C ASP A 56 5.52 10.72 5.76
N HIS A 57 6.72 11.25 5.94
CA HIS A 57 7.08 11.95 7.17
C HIS A 57 6.20 13.18 7.38
N ARG A 58 5.97 14.00 6.34
CA ARG A 58 5.05 15.14 6.42
C ARG A 58 3.66 14.74 6.88
N THR A 59 3.09 13.69 6.29
CA THR A 59 1.72 13.24 6.61
C THR A 59 1.63 12.61 7.99
N ARG A 60 2.66 11.88 8.45
CA ARG A 60 2.77 11.37 9.83
C ARG A 60 2.80 12.52 10.84
N CYS A 61 3.51 13.59 10.53
CA CYS A 61 3.54 14.81 11.33
C CYS A 61 2.27 15.67 11.20
N ARG A 62 1.28 15.26 10.37
CA ARG A 62 0.03 15.98 10.09
C ARG A 62 0.24 17.41 9.56
N MET A 63 1.32 17.63 8.83
CA MET A 63 1.69 18.94 8.28
C MET A 63 1.18 19.10 6.83
N THR A 64 0.85 20.32 6.44
CA THR A 64 0.57 20.67 5.03
C THR A 64 1.88 20.97 4.29
N GLN A 65 1.86 20.90 2.95
CA GLN A 65 3.02 21.33 2.15
C GLN A 65 3.32 22.83 2.36
N GLU A 66 2.28 23.65 2.58
CA GLU A 66 2.42 25.06 2.93
C GLU A 66 3.21 25.24 4.23
N PHE A 67 2.82 24.51 5.27
CA PHE A 67 3.46 24.60 6.58
C PHE A 67 4.94 24.21 6.53
N VAL A 68 5.26 23.14 5.80
CA VAL A 68 6.66 22.71 5.60
C VAL A 68 7.43 23.79 4.83
N ALA A 69 6.83 24.35 3.78
CA ALA A 69 7.46 25.40 2.99
C ALA A 69 7.76 26.66 3.81
N GLU A 70 6.79 27.12 4.60
CA GLU A 70 6.94 28.24 5.53
C GLU A 70 8.02 27.97 6.58
N SER A 71 8.03 26.75 7.15
CA SER A 71 9.02 26.35 8.16
C SER A 71 10.45 26.32 7.62
N LEU A 72 10.61 26.02 6.33
CA LEU A 72 11.91 25.95 5.66
C LEU A 72 12.29 27.26 4.94
N GLY A 73 11.40 28.25 4.86
CA GLY A 73 11.63 29.48 4.09
C GLY A 73 11.74 29.24 2.58
N VAL A 74 11.01 28.25 2.06
CA VAL A 74 10.99 27.90 0.63
C VAL A 74 9.58 28.04 0.05
N SER A 75 9.44 27.92 -1.27
CA SER A 75 8.11 27.95 -1.88
C SER A 75 7.38 26.61 -1.69
N ARG A 76 6.05 26.66 -1.55
CA ARG A 76 5.18 25.47 -1.57
C ARG A 76 5.42 24.60 -2.81
N GLN A 77 5.69 25.23 -3.95
CA GLN A 77 6.01 24.52 -5.19
C GLN A 77 7.29 23.70 -5.07
N ALA A 78 8.32 24.20 -4.36
CA ALA A 78 9.53 23.43 -4.10
C ALA A 78 9.23 22.15 -3.31
N VAL A 79 8.47 22.27 -2.21
CA VAL A 79 8.04 21.10 -1.41
C VAL A 79 7.22 20.12 -2.25
N SER A 80 6.30 20.63 -3.09
CA SER A 80 5.52 19.78 -3.99
C SER A 80 6.42 19.01 -4.96
N LYS A 81 7.42 19.66 -5.56
CA LYS A 81 8.34 19.02 -6.50
C LYS A 81 9.24 17.98 -5.82
N TRP A 82 9.63 18.22 -4.58
CA TRP A 82 10.38 17.24 -3.78
C TRP A 82 9.52 16.00 -3.48
N GLU A 83 8.24 16.18 -3.15
CA GLU A 83 7.32 15.08 -2.86
C GLU A 83 6.80 14.34 -4.10
N THR A 84 6.96 14.91 -5.31
CA THR A 84 6.66 14.24 -6.59
C THR A 84 7.89 13.64 -7.27
N GLY A 85 9.10 13.98 -6.81
CA GLY A 85 10.36 13.54 -7.42
C GLY A 85 10.77 14.36 -8.65
N ASP A 86 10.13 15.50 -8.91
CA ASP A 86 10.46 16.40 -10.02
C ASP A 86 11.78 17.17 -9.78
N SER A 87 12.20 17.28 -8.51
CA SER A 87 13.48 17.86 -8.11
C SER A 87 13.86 17.36 -6.73
N ASP A 88 15.16 17.38 -6.41
CA ASP A 88 15.63 17.01 -5.08
C ASP A 88 15.83 18.24 -4.17
N PRO A 89 15.57 18.13 -2.86
CA PRO A 89 15.96 19.14 -1.89
C PRO A 89 17.49 19.23 -1.77
N SER A 90 18.01 20.43 -1.51
CA SER A 90 19.42 20.60 -1.18
C SER A 90 19.78 19.90 0.13
N MET A 91 21.07 19.61 0.34
CA MET A 91 21.56 19.03 1.60
C MET A 91 21.13 19.85 2.83
N SER A 92 21.19 21.19 2.73
CA SER A 92 20.72 22.09 3.78
C SER A 92 19.23 21.90 4.09
N ASN A 93 18.39 21.78 3.05
CA ASN A 93 16.95 21.55 3.22
C ASN A 93 16.65 20.17 3.79
N LEU A 94 17.42 19.14 3.41
CA LEU A 94 17.29 17.79 3.99
C LEU A 94 17.57 17.79 5.50
N VAL A 95 18.60 18.49 5.95
CA VAL A 95 18.88 18.65 7.39
C VAL A 95 17.74 19.38 8.10
N LEU A 96 17.15 20.40 7.48
CA LEU A 96 15.99 21.11 8.03
C LEU A 96 14.74 20.23 8.08
N LEU A 97 14.49 19.42 7.05
CA LEU A 97 13.38 18.46 7.01
C LEU A 97 13.53 17.41 8.11
N ALA A 98 14.73 16.85 8.29
CA ALA A 98 15.03 15.88 9.34
C ALA A 98 14.70 16.46 10.73
N LYS A 99 15.14 17.71 10.98
CA LYS A 99 14.82 18.43 12.23
C LYS A 99 13.32 18.71 12.37
N LEU A 100 12.65 19.13 11.31
CA LEU A 100 11.21 19.44 11.33
C LEU A 100 10.35 18.20 11.60
N TYR A 101 10.74 17.06 11.04
CA TYR A 101 10.04 15.79 11.22
C TYR A 101 10.47 15.04 12.49
N GLY A 102 11.54 15.46 13.15
CA GLY A 102 12.05 14.84 14.37
C GLY A 102 12.70 13.47 14.14
N VAL A 103 13.32 13.26 12.97
CA VAL A 103 13.96 12.00 12.57
C VAL A 103 15.42 12.22 12.21
N PRO A 104 16.31 11.21 12.34
CA PRO A 104 17.67 11.30 11.84
C PRO A 104 17.69 11.47 10.32
N LEU A 105 18.70 12.16 9.79
CA LEU A 105 18.84 12.42 8.36
C LEU A 105 18.96 11.12 7.56
N GLU A 106 19.62 10.13 8.13
CA GLU A 106 19.81 8.80 7.55
C GLU A 106 18.47 8.11 7.26
N GLU A 107 17.44 8.35 8.07
CA GLU A 107 16.10 7.80 7.85
C GLU A 107 15.44 8.41 6.61
N LEU A 108 15.68 9.70 6.33
CA LEU A 108 15.21 10.32 5.09
C LEU A 108 15.97 9.82 3.86
N LEU A 109 17.25 9.46 4.02
CA LEU A 109 18.15 9.08 2.93
C LEU A 109 18.22 7.58 2.66
N GLN A 110 17.56 6.75 3.47
CA GLN A 110 17.64 5.28 3.41
C GLN A 110 17.42 4.68 2.02
N ASN A 111 16.65 5.36 1.16
CA ASN A 111 16.29 4.85 -0.16
C ASN A 111 16.80 5.71 -1.33
N VAL A 112 17.70 6.66 -1.05
CA VAL A 112 18.37 7.48 -2.08
C VAL A 112 19.57 6.76 -2.68
N ILE A 113 20.10 5.77 -1.97
CA ILE A 113 21.31 5.01 -2.29
C ILE A 113 20.95 3.70 -3.02
#